data_AF-A0A7J5EA74-F1
#
_entry.id   AF-A0A7J5EA74-F1
#
_cell.length_a   1.000
_cell.length_b   1.000
_cell.length_c   1.000
_cell.angle_alpha   90.00
_cell.angle_beta   90.00
_cell.angle_gamma   90.00
#
_symmetry.space_group_name_H-M   'P 1'
#
loop_
_entity.id
_entity.type
_entity.pdbx_description
1 polymer ?
#
loop_
_entity_poly.entity_id
_entity_poly.type
_entity_poly.pdbx_seq_one_letter_code
_entity_poly.pdbx_strand_id
1 'polypeptide(L)' 'FGLEEKFGMNAILIQMLPFVILHNGKPFVETLSAIIGAILLGYIAIRTRSIFYGVAIHFILFFSMDLFVVLMN' A
#
# COMPACT_ATOMS: atom_id res chain seq x y z
N PHE A 1 -4.35 -1.28 -16.59
CA PHE A 1 -4.35 -2.24 -15.46
C PHE A 1 -5.21 -1.66 -14.35
N GLY A 2 -6.20 -2.40 -13.86
CA GLY A 2 -7.20 -1.84 -12.93
C GLY A 2 -7.93 -0.63 -13.53
N LEU A 3 -8.07 0.45 -12.76
CA LEU A 3 -8.77 1.68 -13.15
C LEU A 3 -8.00 2.61 -14.10
N GLU A 4 -6.74 2.29 -14.42
CA GLU A 4 -5.87 3.13 -15.26
C GLU A 4 -6.43 3.38 -16.67
N GLU A 5 -7.15 2.42 -17.26
CA GLU A 5 -7.72 2.59 -18.60
C GLU A 5 -8.73 3.74 -18.66
N LYS A 6 -9.51 3.92 -17.58
CA LYS A 6 -10.55 4.96 -17.50
C LYS A 6 -10.04 6.27 -16.89
N PHE A 7 -9.07 6.21 -15.99
CA PHE A 7 -8.65 7.36 -15.18
C PHE A 7 -7.16 7.73 -15.33
N GLY A 8 -6.40 7.03 -16.17
CA GLY A 8 -4.96 7.23 -16.30
C GLY A 8 -4.23 7.08 -14.97
N MET A 9 -3.24 7.94 -14.72
CA MET A 9 -2.46 7.91 -13.48
C MET A 9 -3.27 8.30 -12.23
N ASN A 10 -4.42 8.96 -12.39
CA ASN A 10 -5.33 9.27 -11.28
C ASN A 10 -5.90 8.00 -10.63
N ALA A 11 -5.84 6.85 -11.32
CA ALA A 11 -6.17 5.55 -10.74
C ALA A 11 -5.38 5.24 -9.45
N ILE A 12 -4.14 5.76 -9.32
CA ILE A 12 -3.34 5.64 -8.09
C ILE A 12 -4.02 6.38 -6.94
N LEU A 13 -4.47 7.61 -7.17
CA LEU A 13 -5.14 8.40 -6.14
C LEU A 13 -6.48 7.76 -5.74
N ILE A 14 -7.21 7.21 -6.71
CA ILE A 14 -8.47 6.50 -6.45
C ILE A 14 -8.22 5.24 -5.60
N GLN A 15 -7.16 4.48 -5.89
CA GLN A 15 -6.78 3.31 -5.08
C GLN A 15 -6.25 3.70 -3.70
N MET A 16 -5.57 4.84 -3.58
CA MET A 16 -5.02 5.34 -2.31
C MET A 16 -6.10 5.68 -1.29
N LEU A 17 -7.24 6.23 -1.72
CA LEU A 17 -8.36 6.56 -0.82
C LEU A 17 -8.83 5.37 0.04
N PRO A 18 -9.30 4.22 -0.51
CA PRO A 18 -9.70 3.09 0.31
C PRO A 18 -8.51 2.51 1.11
N PHE A 19 -7.28 2.55 0.59
CA PHE A 19 -6.10 2.06 1.32
C PHE A 19 -5.88 2.85 2.62
N VAL A 20 -5.90 4.19 2.55
CA VAL A 20 -5.71 5.05 3.72
C VAL A 20 -6.90 4.98 4.67
N ILE A 21 -8.14 4.89 4.15
CA ILE A 21 -9.33 4.69 4.96
C ILE A 21 -9.23 3.40 5.79
N LEU A 22 -8.68 2.32 5.22
CA LEU A 22 -8.47 1.05 5.93
C LEU A 22 -7.40 1.12 7.02
N HIS A 23 -6.57 2.17 7.05
CA HIS A 23 -5.62 2.45 8.13
C HIS A 23 -6.21 3.38 9.20
N ASN A 24 -7.48 3.77 9.09
CA ASN A 24 -8.12 4.60 10.11
C ASN A 24 -8.13 3.87 11.48
N GLY A 25 -7.78 4.59 12.55
CA GLY A 25 -7.65 4.03 13.90
C GLY A 25 -6.27 3.43 14.22
N LYS A 26 -5.36 3.37 13.25
CA LYS A 26 -3.93 3.06 13.47
C LYS A 26 -3.19 4.27 14.06
N PRO A 27 -1.98 4.08 14.63
CA PRO A 27 -1.12 5.19 15.06
C PRO A 27 -1.00 6.27 13.97
N PHE A 28 -1.02 7.54 14.37
CA PHE A 28 -1.06 8.67 13.44
C PHE A 28 0.03 8.62 12.36
N VAL A 29 1.24 8.23 12.76
CA VAL A 29 2.38 8.08 11.84
C VAL A 29 2.16 6.94 10.83
N GLU A 30 1.54 5.83 11.25
CA GLU A 30 1.19 4.72 10.36
C GLU A 30 0.17 5.18 9.31
N THR A 31 -0.90 5.87 9.74
CA THR A 31 -1.93 6.40 8.84
C THR A 31 -1.38 7.42 7.84
N LEU A 32 -0.48 8.32 8.26
CA LEU A 32 0.21 9.24 7.35
C LEU A 32 1.12 8.49 6.37
N SER A 33 1.86 7.49 6.85
CA SER A 33 2.72 6.66 6.01
C SER A 33 1.95 5.83 4.98
N ALA A 34 0.69 5.47 5.29
CA ALA A 34 -0.19 4.74 4.39
C ALA A 34 -0.51 5.51 3.11
N ILE A 35 -0.50 6.85 3.13
CA ILE A 35 -0.66 7.68 1.91
C ILE A 35 0.50 7.43 0.95
N ILE A 36 1.73 7.52 1.47
CA ILE A 36 2.96 7.32 0.68
C ILE A 36 3.03 5.86 0.21
N GLY A 37 2.75 4.90 1.11
CA GLY A 37 2.71 3.48 0.80
C GLY A 37 1.72 3.16 -0.31
N ALA A 38 0.50 3.68 -0.24
CA ALA A 38 -0.51 3.46 -1.28
C ALA A 38 -0.08 4.01 -2.64
N ILE A 39 0.49 5.21 -2.69
CA ILE A 39 0.97 5.81 -3.93
C ILE A 39 2.07 4.95 -4.57
N LEU A 40 3.03 4.49 -3.76
CA LEU A 40 4.11 3.61 -4.22
C LEU A 40 3.59 2.27 -4.75
N LEU A 41 2.69 1.62 -4.01
CA LEU A 41 2.08 0.35 -4.42
C LEU A 41 1.26 0.51 -5.71
N GLY A 42 0.46 1.56 -5.82
CA GLY A 42 -0.32 1.87 -7.02
C GLY A 42 0.58 2.13 -8.24
N TYR A 43 1.68 2.88 -8.05
CA TYR A 43 2.67 3.12 -9.10
C TYR A 43 3.33 1.83 -9.58
N ILE A 44 3.80 0.99 -8.64
CA ILE A 44 4.40 -0.31 -8.96
C ILE A 44 3.42 -1.17 -9.74
N ALA A 45 2.16 -1.22 -9.31
CA ALA A 45 1.15 -2.06 -9.94
C ALA A 45 0.85 -1.63 -11.39
N ILE A 46 0.74 -0.31 -11.65
CA ILE A 46 0.61 0.23 -13.02
C ILE A 46 1.86 -0.08 -13.85
N ARG A 47 3.07 0.14 -13.29
CA ARG A 47 4.31 0.03 -14.05
C ARG A 47 4.67 -1.41 -14.41
N THR A 48 4.37 -2.34 -13.51
CA THR A 48 4.61 -3.79 -13.67
C THR A 48 3.42 -4.54 -14.26
N ARG A 49 2.25 -3.87 -14.39
CA ARG A 49 0.98 -4.47 -14.81
C ARG A 49 0.58 -5.68 -13.95
N SER A 50 0.90 -5.66 -12.66
CA SER A 50 0.69 -6.79 -11.74
C SER A 50 0.43 -6.33 -10.30
N ILE A 51 -0.57 -6.94 -9.64
CA ILE A 51 -0.84 -6.71 -8.21
C ILE A 51 0.16 -7.47 -7.31
N PHE A 52 0.80 -8.52 -7.83
CA PHE A 52 1.56 -9.47 -7.01
C PHE A 52 2.81 -8.85 -6.39
N TYR A 53 3.43 -7.87 -7.04
CA TYR A 53 4.52 -7.10 -6.43
C TYR A 53 4.04 -6.33 -5.20
N GLY A 54 2.87 -5.70 -5.28
CA GLY A 54 2.29 -5.00 -4.15
C GLY A 54 1.88 -5.94 -3.02
N VAL A 55 1.30 -7.10 -3.35
CA VAL A 55 0.98 -8.16 -2.38
C VAL A 55 2.24 -8.65 -1.66
N ALA A 56 3.32 -8.92 -2.41
CA ALA A 56 4.59 -9.37 -1.84
C ALA A 56 5.19 -8.30 -0.91
N ILE A 57 5.24 -7.03 -1.33
CA ILE A 57 5.75 -5.93 -0.50
C ILE A 57 4.93 -5.79 0.79
N HIS A 58 3.60 -5.82 0.67
CA HIS A 58 2.70 -5.69 1.82
C HIS A 58 2.85 -6.87 2.80
N PHE A 59 2.97 -8.09 2.26
CA PHE A 59 3.19 -9.29 3.08
C PHE A 59 4.54 -9.27 3.80
N ILE A 60 5.61 -8.87 3.09
CA ILE A 60 6.95 -8.74 3.68
C ILE A 60 6.95 -7.71 4.81
N LEU A 61 6.31 -6.55 4.62
CA LEU A 61 6.22 -5.51 5.66
C LEU A 61 5.48 -6.01 6.90
N PHE A 62 4.31 -6.64 6.70
CA PHE A 62 3.54 -7.22 7.80
C PHE A 62 4.36 -8.26 8.58
N PHE A 63 4.96 -9.22 7.87
CA PHE A 63 5.81 -10.24 8.49
C PHE A 63 7.03 -9.64 9.21
N SER A 64 7.66 -8.61 8.64
CA SER A 64 8.83 -7.96 9.24
C SER A 64 8.47 -7.23 10.53
N MET A 65 7.28 -6.64 10.61
CA MET A 65 6.77 -6.01 11.83
C MET A 65 6.54 -7.05 12.93
N ASP A 66 5.87 -8.15 12.61
CA ASP A 66 5.65 -9.24 13.56
C ASP A 66 6.98 -9.82 14.05
N LEU A 67 7.93 -10.07 13.14
CA LEU A 67 9.27 -10.55 13.48
C LEU A 67 10.01 -9.57 14.40
N PHE A 68 9.94 -8.26 14.12
CA PHE A 68 10.56 -7.24 14.96
C PHE A 68 10.00 -7.25 16.38
N VAL A 69 8.67 -7.35 16.53
CA VAL A 69 8.02 -7.44 17.85
C VAL A 69 8.46 -8.70 18.60
N VAL A 70 8.56 -9.84 17.91
CA VAL A 70 9.02 -11.10 18.52
C VAL A 70 10.47 -11.01 18.98
N LEU A 71 11.35 -10.36 18.21
CA LEU A 71 12.78 -10.24 18.55
C LEU A 71 13.07 -9.22 19.66
N MET A 72 12.17 -8.26 19.89
CA MET A 72 12.33 -7.22 20.90
C MET A 72 11.61 -7.54 22.23
N ASN A 73 10.90 -8.66 22.30
CA ASN A 73 10.33 -9.24 23.52
C ASN A 73 11.29 -10.26 24.14
#